data_AF-A0A3D5Z050-F1
#
_entry.id   AF-A0A3D5Z050-F1
#
_cell.length_a   1.000
_cell.length_b   1.000
_cell.length_c   1.000
_cell.angle_alpha   90.00
_cell.angle_beta   90.00
_cell.angle_gamma   90.00
#
_symmetry.space_group_name_H-M   'P 1'
#
loop_
_entity.id
_entity.type
_entity.pdbx_description
1 polymer ?
#
loop_
_entity_poly.entity_id
_entity_poly.type
_entity_poly.pdbx_seq_one_letter_code
_entity_poly.pdbx_strand_id
1 'polypeptide(L)'
;MNEKYPKELIGSIAESIDCGMTCFVNTETFEMEDVPALLVDDPEEFEGLVGETPESMGLKYPDWENYISIEPLSSHESFRIMEDFTAALPNSEMKQKLAEALRHRKPFANFQNIIGNSEIRQNWFDFKKLYLEEYVKDLLEAELNSDEELDFEETNGFFDGEGHKIDPNSVPIRSLCVGCKKHHAGDLEENQFCLMTRFDQRDEEDFNCSAYEKM
;
A
#
# COMPACT_ATOMS: atom_id res chain seq x y z
N MET A 1 17.34 -3.36 -8.39
CA MET A 1 16.06 -2.66 -8.58
C MET A 1 16.37 -1.37 -9.32
N ASN A 2 15.77 -1.18 -10.49
CA ASN A 2 15.90 0.09 -11.22
C ASN A 2 14.94 1.07 -10.51
N GLU A 3 15.49 2.07 -9.82
CA GLU A 3 14.68 3.17 -9.29
C GLU A 3 14.13 3.97 -10.49
N LYS A 4 12.84 3.83 -10.80
CA LYS A 4 12.16 4.58 -11.88
C LYS A 4 12.26 6.09 -11.64
N TYR A 5 12.16 6.51 -10.38
CA TYR A 5 12.10 7.91 -9.99
C TYR A 5 13.49 8.45 -9.63
N PRO A 6 13.85 9.66 -10.10
CA PRO A 6 15.13 10.30 -9.75
C PRO A 6 15.22 10.63 -8.25
N LYS A 7 16.42 10.51 -7.67
CA LYS A 7 16.67 10.86 -6.26
C LYS A 7 16.39 12.33 -5.92
N GLU A 8 16.66 13.23 -6.87
CA GLU A 8 16.38 14.66 -6.69
C GLU A 8 14.87 14.91 -6.56
N LEU A 9 14.05 14.20 -7.34
CA LEU A 9 12.59 14.27 -7.23
C LEU A 9 12.11 13.76 -5.86
N ILE A 10 12.62 12.61 -5.41
CA ILE A 10 12.30 12.04 -4.08
C ILE A 10 12.62 13.07 -2.98
N GLY A 11 13.79 13.69 -3.05
CA GLY A 11 14.20 14.74 -2.12
C GLY A 11 13.28 15.96 -2.14
N SER A 12 12.87 16.42 -3.33
CA SER A 12 11.94 17.54 -3.46
C SER A 12 10.56 17.23 -2.90
N ILE A 13 10.00 16.04 -3.19
CA ILE A 13 8.73 15.60 -2.61
C ILE A 13 8.83 15.54 -1.08
N ALA A 14 9.91 14.95 -0.55
CA ALA A 14 10.14 14.84 0.88
C ALA A 14 10.17 16.21 1.58
N GLU A 15 10.81 17.21 0.97
CA GLU A 15 10.84 18.59 1.47
C GLU A 15 9.46 19.26 1.43
N SER A 16 8.67 19.02 0.36
CA SER A 16 7.30 19.54 0.23
C SER A 16 6.37 19.00 1.30
N ILE A 17 6.35 17.67 1.50
CA ILE A 17 5.49 17.04 2.52
C ILE A 17 5.92 17.41 3.94
N ASP A 18 7.21 17.68 4.17
CA ASP A 18 7.71 18.19 5.46
C ASP A 18 7.15 19.58 5.80
N CYS A 19 6.88 20.38 4.76
CA CYS A 19 6.31 21.72 4.87
C CYS A 19 4.78 21.72 4.96
N GLY A 20 4.12 20.55 5.00
CA GLY A 20 2.66 20.44 5.07
C GLY A 20 1.96 20.62 3.72
N MET A 21 2.68 20.39 2.62
CA MET A 21 2.12 20.41 1.26
C MET A 21 1.78 18.98 0.84
N THR A 22 0.66 18.81 0.13
CA THR A 22 0.40 17.62 -0.69
C THR A 22 1.11 17.80 -2.02
N CYS A 23 1.96 16.84 -2.38
CA CYS A 23 2.75 16.88 -3.60
C CYS A 23 2.10 15.99 -4.67
N PHE A 24 1.69 16.58 -5.79
CA PHE A 24 1.22 15.84 -6.96
C PHE A 24 2.39 15.62 -7.92
N VAL A 25 2.56 14.40 -8.42
CA VAL A 25 3.68 14.04 -9.31
C VAL A 25 3.15 13.34 -10.55
N ASN A 26 3.43 13.90 -11.72
CA ASN A 26 3.15 13.25 -12.99
C ASN A 26 4.08 12.03 -13.17
N THR A 27 3.51 10.85 -13.37
CA THR A 27 4.27 9.58 -13.37
C THR A 27 5.07 9.33 -14.65
N GLU A 28 4.84 10.13 -15.70
CA GLU A 28 5.52 10.05 -16.99
C GLU A 28 6.59 11.14 -17.16
N THR A 29 6.26 12.38 -16.80
CA THR A 29 7.15 13.54 -17.00
C THR A 29 7.99 13.87 -15.77
N PHE A 30 7.62 13.34 -14.59
CA PHE A 30 8.19 13.69 -13.29
C PHE A 30 8.06 15.18 -12.92
N GLU A 31 7.15 15.91 -13.58
CA GLU A 31 6.73 17.23 -13.10
C GLU A 31 6.02 17.08 -11.76
N MET A 32 6.31 17.98 -10.82
CA MET A 32 5.66 18.04 -9.52
C MET A 32 4.93 19.36 -9.32
N GLU A 33 3.83 19.31 -8.58
CA GLU A 33 3.06 20.49 -8.17
C GLU A 33 2.67 20.37 -6.69
N ASP A 34 3.07 21.36 -5.90
CA ASP A 34 2.79 21.41 -4.47
C ASP A 34 1.50 22.17 -4.19
N VAL A 35 0.59 21.54 -3.46
CA VAL A 35 -0.71 22.09 -3.10
C VAL A 35 -0.83 22.07 -1.58
N PRO A 36 -1.24 23.18 -0.92
CA PRO A 36 -1.45 23.16 0.53
C PRO A 36 -2.39 22.01 0.91
N ALA A 37 -2.03 21.18 1.90
CA ALA A 37 -2.83 20.01 2.25
C ALA A 37 -4.28 20.38 2.61
N LEU A 38 -4.47 21.51 3.30
CA LEU A 38 -5.80 22.03 3.62
C LEU A 38 -6.65 22.35 2.38
N LEU A 39 -6.04 22.79 1.27
CA LEU A 39 -6.77 23.02 0.02
C LEU A 39 -7.26 21.71 -0.59
N VAL A 40 -6.53 20.61 -0.40
CA VAL A 40 -6.94 19.28 -0.86
C VAL A 40 -8.03 18.71 0.06
N ASP A 41 -7.86 18.85 1.37
CA ASP A 41 -8.74 18.26 2.39
C ASP A 41 -10.08 19.01 2.54
N ASP A 42 -10.03 20.34 2.60
CA ASP A 42 -11.17 21.22 2.79
C ASP A 42 -10.98 22.55 2.02
N PRO A 43 -11.31 22.58 0.71
CA PRO A 43 -11.19 23.78 -0.11
C PRO A 43 -12.00 24.97 0.42
N GLU A 44 -13.15 24.74 1.08
CA GLU A 44 -14.00 25.80 1.62
C GLU A 44 -13.35 26.46 2.85
N GLU A 45 -12.77 25.66 3.75
CA GLU A 45 -11.99 26.18 4.88
C GLU A 45 -10.75 26.92 4.40
N PHE A 46 -10.05 26.38 3.40
CA PHE A 46 -8.90 27.05 2.79
C PHE A 46 -9.26 28.42 2.20
N GLU A 47 -10.33 28.49 1.40
CA GLU A 47 -10.81 29.76 0.83
C GLU A 47 -11.19 30.73 1.94
N GLY A 48 -11.86 30.26 3.01
CA GLY A 48 -12.22 31.10 4.15
C GLY A 48 -11.01 31.68 4.91
N LEU A 49 -9.89 30.95 4.95
CA LEU A 49 -8.66 31.36 5.65
C LEU A 49 -7.72 32.21 4.79
N VAL A 50 -7.57 31.84 3.51
CA VAL A 50 -6.54 32.39 2.61
C VAL A 50 -7.14 33.34 1.58
N GLY A 51 -8.42 33.17 1.22
CA GLY A 51 -9.12 33.97 0.21
C GLY A 51 -8.74 33.62 -1.23
N GLU A 52 -8.11 32.47 -1.45
CA GLU A 52 -7.71 31.94 -2.76
C GLU A 52 -8.51 30.66 -3.04
N THR A 53 -8.78 30.37 -4.32
CA THR A 53 -9.51 29.17 -4.76
C THR A 53 -8.61 28.26 -5.60
N PRO A 54 -8.94 26.96 -5.75
CA PRO A 54 -8.19 26.09 -6.65
C PRO A 54 -8.04 26.66 -8.07
N GLU A 55 -9.08 27.32 -8.58
CA GLU A 55 -9.09 27.92 -9.92
C GLU A 55 -8.18 29.15 -10.01
N SER A 56 -8.04 29.94 -8.94
CA SER A 56 -7.15 31.11 -8.94
C SER A 56 -5.67 30.73 -8.88
N MET A 57 -5.36 29.55 -8.35
CA MET A 57 -3.99 29.06 -8.18
C MET A 57 -3.37 28.50 -9.46
N GLY A 58 -4.15 28.28 -10.52
CA GLY A 58 -3.63 27.85 -11.82
C GLY A 58 -2.95 26.47 -11.77
N LEU A 59 -3.52 25.56 -10.98
CA LEU A 59 -3.01 24.21 -10.78
C LEU A 59 -3.06 23.41 -12.09
N LYS A 60 -1.97 22.71 -12.39
CA LYS A 60 -1.78 21.88 -13.58
C LYS A 60 -2.15 20.44 -13.36
N TYR A 61 -2.00 19.91 -12.14
CA TYR A 61 -2.23 18.50 -11.86
C TYR A 61 -3.63 17.98 -12.27
N PRO A 62 -4.72 18.78 -12.24
CA PRO A 62 -6.03 18.30 -12.71
C PRO A 62 -6.07 17.96 -14.21
N ASP A 63 -5.14 18.51 -15.00
CA ASP A 63 -5.02 18.25 -16.44
C ASP A 63 -4.06 17.09 -16.76
N TRP A 64 -3.38 16.50 -15.77
CA TRP A 64 -2.49 15.36 -15.99
C TRP A 64 -3.27 14.06 -16.17
N GLU A 65 -2.92 13.27 -17.19
CA GLU A 65 -3.54 11.95 -17.43
C GLU A 65 -3.18 10.94 -16.35
N ASN A 66 -1.90 10.89 -15.96
CA ASN A 66 -1.36 9.97 -14.96
C ASN A 66 -0.56 10.75 -13.91
N TYR A 67 -1.01 10.71 -12.66
CA TYR A 67 -0.31 11.32 -11.54
C TYR A 67 -0.58 10.56 -10.24
N ILE A 68 0.29 10.78 -9.27
CA ILE A 68 0.13 10.32 -7.89
C ILE A 68 0.07 11.53 -6.96
N SER A 69 -0.62 11.37 -5.83
CA SER A 69 -0.66 12.36 -4.74
C SER A 69 0.07 11.81 -3.52
N ILE A 70 0.99 12.59 -2.97
CA ILE A 70 1.79 12.24 -1.81
C ILE A 70 1.48 13.27 -0.72
N GLU A 71 0.78 12.83 0.31
CA GLU A 71 0.30 13.67 1.41
C GLU A 71 1.36 13.86 2.51
N PRO A 72 1.29 14.94 3.30
CA PRO A 72 2.04 15.07 4.54
C PRO A 72 1.79 13.90 5.48
N LEU A 73 2.81 13.56 6.28
CA LEU A 73 2.68 12.53 7.31
C LEU A 73 1.53 12.86 8.26
N SER A 74 0.72 11.84 8.56
CA SER A 74 -0.28 11.95 9.63
C SER A 74 0.39 12.27 10.96
N SER A 75 -0.39 12.74 11.94
CA SER A 75 0.12 12.95 13.30
C SER A 75 0.72 11.69 13.91
N HIS A 76 0.19 10.50 13.58
CA HIS A 76 0.72 9.23 14.08
C HIS A 76 2.10 8.91 13.48
N GLU A 77 2.28 9.09 12.18
CA GLU A 77 3.57 8.86 11.52
C GLU A 77 4.61 9.91 11.90
N SER A 78 4.19 11.17 11.99
CA SER A 78 5.02 12.25 12.52
C SER A 78 5.49 11.96 13.96
N PHE A 79 4.65 11.31 14.78
CA PHE A 79 5.03 10.90 16.12
C PHE A 79 6.03 9.74 16.10
N ARG A 80 5.82 8.73 15.24
CA ARG A 80 6.74 7.60 15.08
C ARG A 80 8.15 8.04 14.72
N ILE A 81 8.30 9.02 13.82
CA ILE A 81 9.60 9.56 13.43
C ILE A 81 10.38 10.09 14.66
N MET A 82 9.67 10.69 15.63
CA MET A 82 10.26 11.19 16.88
C MET A 82 10.66 10.06 17.82
N GLU A 83 9.86 9.01 17.89
CA GLU A 83 10.16 7.80 18.66
C GLU A 83 11.40 7.09 18.10
N ASP A 84 11.45 6.90 16.79
CA ASP A 84 12.55 6.22 16.11
C ASP A 84 13.87 6.99 16.24
N PHE A 85 13.83 8.32 16.08
CA PHE A 85 14.99 9.17 16.35
C PHE A 85 15.46 9.03 17.80
N THR A 86 14.53 9.10 18.75
CA THR A 86 14.85 8.97 20.19
C THR A 86 15.43 7.59 20.50
N ALA A 87 14.90 6.54 19.90
CA ALA A 87 15.36 5.16 20.07
C ALA A 87 16.77 4.96 19.49
N ALA A 88 17.11 5.61 18.37
CA ALA A 88 18.41 5.53 17.71
C ALA A 88 19.54 6.25 18.47
N LEU A 89 19.22 7.19 19.37
CA LEU A 89 20.23 7.89 20.17
C LEU A 89 20.98 6.94 21.12
N PRO A 90 22.27 7.22 21.42
CA PRO A 90 23.01 6.51 22.46
C PRO A 90 22.37 6.70 23.83
N ASN A 91 22.58 5.75 24.74
CA ASN A 91 22.07 5.85 26.11
C ASN A 91 22.68 7.08 26.80
N SER A 92 21.88 8.13 26.95
CA SER A 92 22.31 9.47 27.35
C SER A 92 21.19 10.20 28.07
N GLU A 93 21.52 11.27 28.79
CA GLU A 93 20.53 12.17 29.39
C GLU A 93 19.59 12.76 28.32
N MET A 94 20.11 13.05 27.13
CA MET A 94 19.31 13.54 26.00
C MET A 94 18.24 12.53 25.57
N LYS A 95 18.61 11.25 25.43
CA LYS A 95 17.67 10.17 25.11
C LYS A 95 16.55 10.07 26.15
N GLN A 96 16.92 10.14 27.44
CA GLN A 96 15.96 10.07 28.54
C GLN A 96 14.98 11.26 28.50
N LYS A 97 15.49 12.48 28.29
CA LYS A 97 14.67 13.70 28.19
C LYS A 97 13.68 13.64 27.03
N LEU A 98 14.12 13.21 25.85
CA LEU A 98 13.24 13.07 24.68
C LEU A 98 12.20 11.98 24.89
N ALA A 99 12.58 10.82 25.43
CA ALA A 99 11.65 9.74 25.74
C ALA A 99 10.60 10.15 26.78
N GLU A 100 10.98 10.93 27.78
CA GLU A 100 10.04 11.52 28.75
C GLU A 100 9.09 12.52 28.07
N ALA A 101 9.62 13.41 27.23
CA ALA A 101 8.82 14.40 26.50
C ALA A 101 7.73 13.77 25.62
N LEU A 102 8.03 12.64 24.96
CA LEU A 102 7.09 11.91 24.11
C LEU A 102 5.98 11.21 24.90
N ARG A 103 6.19 10.91 26.19
CA ARG A 103 5.18 10.28 27.07
C ARG A 103 4.23 11.27 27.74
N HIS A 104 4.48 12.57 27.62
CA HIS A 104 3.72 13.62 28.31
C HIS A 104 2.72 14.33 27.39
N ARG A 105 1.90 15.21 28.00
CA ARG A 105 0.97 16.07 27.26
C ARG A 105 1.76 17.01 26.34
N LYS A 106 1.28 17.19 25.11
CA LYS A 106 1.89 18.00 24.04
C LYS A 106 3.28 17.47 23.60
N PRO A 107 3.38 16.20 23.20
CA PRO A 107 4.67 15.58 22.90
C PRO A 107 5.44 16.32 21.81
N PHE A 108 4.77 16.72 20.72
CA PHE A 108 5.37 17.48 19.62
C PHE A 108 6.06 18.77 20.10
N ALA A 109 5.33 19.61 20.83
CA ALA A 109 5.85 20.89 21.30
C ALA A 109 7.02 20.70 22.28
N ASN A 110 6.93 19.71 23.17
CA ASN A 110 7.99 19.42 24.14
C ASN A 110 9.25 18.90 23.43
N PHE A 111 9.09 17.94 22.52
CA PHE A 111 10.17 17.40 21.71
C PHE A 111 10.87 18.49 20.90
N GLN A 112 10.11 19.30 20.15
CA GLN A 112 10.63 20.40 19.36
C GLN A 112 11.37 21.43 20.21
N ASN A 113 10.88 21.76 21.39
CA ASN A 113 11.55 22.69 22.30
C ASN A 113 12.88 22.13 22.82
N ILE A 114 12.95 20.83 23.14
CA ILE A 114 14.21 20.18 23.55
C ILE A 114 15.20 20.18 22.40
N ILE A 115 14.79 19.72 21.21
CA ILE A 115 15.64 19.65 20.03
C ILE A 115 16.13 21.03 19.60
N GLY A 116 15.23 22.02 19.54
CA GLY A 116 15.52 23.37 19.08
C GLY A 116 16.59 24.10 19.92
N ASN A 117 16.76 23.70 21.18
CA ASN A 117 17.76 24.25 22.10
C ASN A 117 18.95 23.30 22.34
N SER A 118 19.13 22.27 21.50
CA SER A 118 20.16 21.24 21.67
C SER A 118 21.20 21.25 20.55
N GLU A 119 22.36 20.66 20.83
CA GLU A 119 23.41 20.43 19.82
C GLU A 119 23.04 19.36 18.78
N ILE A 120 22.10 18.47 19.10
CA ILE A 120 21.65 17.39 18.20
C ILE A 120 20.56 17.86 17.23
N ARG A 121 20.28 19.16 17.15
CA ARG A 121 19.27 19.73 16.26
C ARG A 121 19.50 19.37 14.79
N GLN A 122 20.74 19.42 14.33
CA GLN A 122 21.07 19.06 12.96
C GLN A 122 20.88 17.55 12.74
N ASN A 123 21.32 16.71 13.70
CA ASN A 123 21.11 15.27 13.64
C ASN A 123 19.62 14.90 13.51
N TRP A 124 18.74 15.62 14.19
CA TRP A 124 17.28 15.44 14.05
C TRP A 124 16.80 15.75 12.63
N PHE A 125 17.23 16.87 12.05
CA PHE A 125 16.82 17.23 10.68
C PHE A 125 17.37 16.29 9.63
N ASP A 126 18.63 15.88 9.76
CA ASP A 126 19.24 14.91 8.85
C ASP A 126 18.51 13.55 8.94
N PHE A 127 18.18 13.11 10.17
CA PHE A 127 17.40 11.90 10.39
C PHE A 127 15.99 11.99 9.78
N LYS A 128 15.29 13.11 10.02
CA LYS A 128 13.94 13.33 9.51
C LYS A 128 13.94 13.37 7.98
N LYS A 129 14.91 14.06 7.37
CA LYS A 129 15.07 14.11 5.92
C LYS A 129 15.23 12.72 5.32
N LEU A 130 16.16 11.92 5.84
CA LEU A 130 16.39 10.55 5.34
C LEU A 130 15.15 9.66 5.51
N TYR A 131 14.44 9.79 6.63
CA TYR A 131 13.21 9.03 6.85
C TYR A 131 12.13 9.43 5.82
N LEU A 132 11.94 10.73 5.57
CA LEU A 132 10.95 11.21 4.59
C LEU A 132 11.31 10.81 3.17
N GLU A 133 12.59 10.85 2.79
CA GLU A 133 13.05 10.35 1.49
C GLU A 133 12.74 8.85 1.32
N GLU A 134 12.96 8.04 2.35
CA GLU A 134 12.62 6.61 2.32
C GLU A 134 11.10 6.37 2.28
N TYR A 135 10.33 7.14 3.06
CA TYR A 135 8.86 7.07 3.05
C TYR A 135 8.28 7.40 1.66
N VAL A 136 8.78 8.47 1.03
CA VAL A 136 8.38 8.85 -0.33
C VAL A 136 8.74 7.74 -1.31
N LYS A 137 9.95 7.18 -1.19
CA LYS A 137 10.39 6.08 -2.04
C LYS A 137 9.47 4.86 -1.91
N ASP A 138 9.10 4.47 -0.71
CA ASP A 138 8.18 3.34 -0.47
C ASP A 138 6.82 3.57 -1.13
N LEU A 139 6.27 4.79 -1.04
CA LEU A 139 5.01 5.15 -1.71
C LEU A 139 5.13 5.08 -3.24
N LEU A 140 6.22 5.60 -3.80
CA LEU A 140 6.49 5.56 -5.23
C LEU A 140 6.67 4.13 -5.74
N GLU A 141 7.34 3.26 -4.98
CA GLU A 141 7.51 1.85 -5.33
C GLU A 141 6.20 1.06 -5.22
N ALA A 142 5.35 1.36 -4.22
CA ALA A 142 4.04 0.74 -4.08
C ALA A 142 3.16 0.98 -5.32
N GLU A 143 3.22 2.18 -5.90
CA GLU A 143 2.50 2.50 -7.14
C GLU A 143 3.03 1.69 -8.34
N LEU A 144 4.34 1.45 -8.43
CA LEU A 144 4.87 0.62 -9.53
C LEU A 144 4.43 -0.84 -9.46
N ASN A 145 4.11 -1.31 -8.26
CA ASN A 145 3.63 -2.66 -8.05
C ASN A 145 2.10 -2.75 -8.12
N SER A 146 1.35 -1.63 -8.10
CA SER A 146 -0.10 -1.62 -8.31
C SER A 146 -0.46 -1.76 -9.81
N ASP A 147 0.45 -1.36 -10.70
CA ASP A 147 0.39 -1.58 -12.16
C ASP A 147 0.75 -3.01 -12.61
N GLU A 148 1.27 -3.86 -11.71
CA GLU A 148 1.28 -5.31 -11.96
C GLU A 148 -0.16 -5.81 -11.85
N GLU A 149 -0.87 -5.77 -12.97
CA GLU A 149 -2.06 -6.56 -13.24
C GLU A 149 -1.83 -7.96 -12.67
N LEU A 150 -2.37 -8.24 -11.47
CA LEU A 150 -2.56 -9.61 -11.03
C LEU A 150 -3.42 -10.23 -12.12
N ASP A 151 -2.81 -11.07 -12.95
CA ASP A 151 -3.53 -11.84 -13.95
C ASP A 151 -4.62 -12.63 -13.22
N PHE A 152 -5.84 -12.07 -13.26
CA PHE A 152 -7.01 -12.64 -12.62
C PHE A 152 -7.33 -14.04 -13.20
N GLU A 153 -6.74 -14.42 -14.34
CA GLU A 153 -6.85 -15.77 -14.89
C GLU A 153 -5.95 -16.80 -14.18
N GLU A 154 -4.94 -16.38 -13.42
CA GLU A 154 -4.00 -17.28 -12.74
C GLU A 154 -4.48 -17.73 -11.36
N THR A 155 -5.39 -17.00 -10.70
CA THR A 155 -5.91 -17.37 -9.37
C THR A 155 -7.28 -18.08 -9.40
N ASN A 156 -8.02 -18.02 -10.52
CA ASN A 156 -9.39 -18.54 -10.63
C ASN A 156 -9.51 -19.87 -11.39
N GLY A 157 -8.44 -20.67 -11.44
CA GLY A 157 -8.39 -21.98 -12.10
C GLY A 157 -8.56 -23.16 -11.15
N PHE A 158 -8.92 -24.32 -11.68
CA PHE A 158 -8.72 -25.59 -10.97
C PHE A 158 -7.27 -26.01 -11.17
N PHE A 159 -6.59 -26.46 -10.13
CA PHE A 159 -5.20 -26.90 -10.21
C PHE A 159 -5.06 -28.33 -9.68
N ASP A 160 -4.11 -29.08 -10.24
CA ASP A 160 -3.72 -30.38 -9.70
C ASP A 160 -2.83 -30.23 -8.47
N GLY A 161 -2.50 -31.35 -7.82
CA GLY A 161 -1.64 -31.36 -6.63
C GLY A 161 -0.20 -30.88 -6.87
N GLU A 162 0.21 -30.72 -8.13
CA GLU A 162 1.52 -30.22 -8.55
C GLU A 162 1.47 -28.75 -9.00
N GLY A 163 0.28 -28.12 -8.97
CA GLY A 163 0.06 -26.72 -9.36
C GLY A 163 -0.19 -26.50 -10.85
N HIS A 164 -0.44 -27.53 -11.65
CA HIS A 164 -0.83 -27.37 -13.07
C HIS A 164 -2.34 -27.11 -13.21
N LYS A 165 -2.71 -26.17 -14.08
CA LYS A 165 -4.11 -25.81 -14.35
C LYS A 165 -4.86 -26.97 -15.04
N ILE A 166 -6.01 -27.34 -14.50
CA ILE A 166 -6.94 -28.34 -15.01
C ILE A 166 -8.01 -27.64 -15.86
N ASP A 167 -8.20 -28.08 -17.10
CA ASP A 167 -9.38 -27.72 -17.89
C ASP A 167 -10.58 -28.60 -17.45
N PRO A 168 -11.63 -28.03 -16.83
CA PRO A 168 -12.77 -28.81 -16.36
C PRO A 168 -13.51 -29.57 -17.45
N ASN A 169 -13.48 -29.07 -18.69
CA ASN A 169 -14.15 -29.70 -19.83
C ASN A 169 -13.38 -30.92 -20.36
N SER A 170 -12.10 -31.05 -20.01
CA SER A 170 -11.27 -32.21 -20.36
C SER A 170 -11.53 -33.41 -19.45
N VAL A 171 -12.19 -33.22 -18.29
CA VAL A 171 -12.39 -34.27 -17.29
C VAL A 171 -13.75 -34.96 -17.51
N PRO A 172 -13.77 -36.21 -17.99
CA PRO A 172 -15.02 -36.88 -18.34
C PRO A 172 -15.90 -37.12 -17.11
N ILE A 173 -17.21 -36.92 -17.26
CA ILE A 173 -18.19 -37.33 -16.24
C ILE A 173 -18.25 -38.85 -16.26
N ARG A 174 -17.89 -39.49 -15.13
CA ARG A 174 -17.93 -40.96 -14.99
C ARG A 174 -19.37 -41.42 -14.72
N SER A 175 -19.69 -42.65 -15.14
CA SER A 175 -21.04 -43.24 -15.04
C SER A 175 -21.62 -43.20 -13.62
N LEU A 176 -20.79 -43.39 -12.59
CA LEU A 176 -21.17 -43.30 -11.19
C LEU A 176 -21.69 -41.88 -10.81
N CYS A 177 -21.08 -40.82 -11.34
CA CYS A 177 -21.45 -39.44 -11.05
C CYS A 177 -22.84 -39.08 -11.60
N VAL A 178 -23.24 -39.67 -12.74
CA VAL A 178 -24.53 -39.41 -13.38
C VAL A 178 -25.70 -39.72 -12.43
N GLY A 179 -25.58 -40.76 -11.59
CA GLY A 179 -26.57 -41.16 -10.60
C GLY A 179 -26.30 -40.66 -9.17
N CYS A 180 -25.42 -39.67 -8.99
CA CYS A 180 -25.03 -39.17 -7.67
C CYS A 180 -25.80 -37.89 -7.32
N LYS A 181 -26.50 -37.84 -6.19
CA LYS A 181 -27.24 -36.65 -5.73
C LYS A 181 -26.37 -35.40 -5.62
N LYS A 182 -25.14 -35.54 -5.11
CA LYS A 182 -24.21 -34.41 -4.90
C LYS A 182 -23.75 -33.75 -6.20
N HIS A 183 -23.55 -34.54 -7.25
CA HIS A 183 -23.18 -34.04 -8.57
C HIS A 183 -24.24 -33.07 -9.16
N HIS A 184 -25.50 -33.22 -8.77
CA HIS A 184 -26.62 -32.41 -9.26
C HIS A 184 -27.07 -31.34 -8.26
N ALA A 185 -26.34 -31.13 -7.17
CA ALA A 185 -26.71 -30.17 -6.12
C ALA A 185 -26.59 -28.71 -6.58
N GLY A 186 -25.86 -28.43 -7.67
CA GLY A 186 -25.61 -27.07 -8.16
C GLY A 186 -24.69 -26.24 -7.24
N ASP A 187 -24.04 -26.89 -6.29
CA ASP A 187 -23.12 -26.28 -5.33
C ASP A 187 -21.70 -26.16 -5.91
N LEU A 188 -21.10 -24.98 -5.84
CA LEU A 188 -19.80 -24.69 -6.46
C LEU A 188 -18.65 -25.46 -5.79
N GLU A 189 -18.67 -25.59 -4.46
CA GLU A 189 -17.64 -26.31 -3.70
C GLU A 189 -17.72 -27.82 -3.98
N GLU A 190 -18.93 -28.38 -4.00
CA GLU A 190 -19.15 -29.78 -4.33
C GLU A 190 -18.76 -30.11 -5.77
N ASN A 191 -19.04 -29.19 -6.71
CA ASN A 191 -18.61 -29.32 -8.11
C ASN A 191 -17.08 -29.35 -8.23
N GLN A 192 -16.37 -28.57 -7.40
CA GLN A 192 -14.91 -28.59 -7.33
C GLN A 192 -14.39 -29.95 -6.84
N PHE A 193 -14.92 -30.46 -5.73
CA PHE A 193 -14.53 -31.78 -5.21
C PHE A 193 -14.83 -32.90 -6.21
N CYS A 194 -15.97 -32.84 -6.90
CA CYS A 194 -16.33 -33.78 -7.96
C CYS A 194 -15.36 -33.72 -9.14
N LEU A 195 -14.90 -32.53 -9.54
CA LEU A 195 -13.91 -32.39 -10.61
C LEU A 195 -12.55 -32.98 -10.21
N MET A 196 -12.05 -32.61 -9.03
CA MET A 196 -10.75 -33.07 -8.53
C MET A 196 -10.72 -34.60 -8.39
N THR A 197 -11.77 -35.20 -7.83
CA THR A 197 -11.86 -36.66 -7.68
C THR A 197 -11.84 -37.38 -9.03
N ARG A 198 -12.51 -36.83 -10.05
CA ARG A 198 -12.50 -37.40 -11.41
C ARG A 198 -11.16 -37.21 -12.11
N PHE A 199 -10.49 -36.08 -11.88
CA PHE A 199 -9.18 -35.79 -12.46
C PHE A 199 -8.10 -36.69 -11.88
N ASP A 200 -8.11 -36.93 -10.56
CA ASP A 200 -7.17 -37.82 -9.86
C ASP A 200 -7.23 -39.25 -10.40
N GLN A 201 -8.44 -39.75 -10.66
CA GLN A 201 -8.70 -41.10 -11.18
C GLN A 201 -8.90 -41.14 -12.70
N ARG A 202 -8.42 -40.13 -13.44
CA ARG A 202 -8.70 -40.00 -14.90
C ARG A 202 -8.05 -41.11 -15.72
N ASP A 203 -6.90 -41.59 -15.28
CA ASP A 203 -6.11 -42.64 -15.93
C ASP A 203 -6.38 -44.04 -15.31
N GLU A 204 -7.32 -44.14 -14.36
CA GLU A 204 -7.70 -45.40 -13.71
C GLU A 204 -8.84 -46.11 -14.46
N GLU A 205 -8.70 -47.44 -14.61
CA GLU A 205 -9.70 -48.31 -15.25
C GLU A 205 -11.05 -48.25 -14.50
N ASP A 206 -10.99 -48.33 -13.18
CA ASP A 206 -12.13 -48.24 -12.29
C ASP A 206 -12.21 -46.84 -11.67
N PHE A 207 -13.43 -46.33 -11.45
CA PHE A 207 -13.66 -45.07 -10.75
C PHE A 207 -14.38 -45.33 -9.43
N ASN A 208 -13.80 -44.86 -8.33
CA ASN A 208 -14.33 -45.01 -6.99
C ASN A 208 -14.44 -43.65 -6.28
N CYS A 209 -15.67 -43.22 -6.01
CA CYS A 209 -15.94 -42.01 -5.25
C CYS A 209 -16.53 -42.36 -3.88
N SER A 210 -15.76 -42.16 -2.82
CA SER A 210 -16.20 -42.41 -1.44
C SER A 210 -17.32 -41.45 -0.99
N ALA A 211 -17.45 -40.31 -1.65
CA ALA A 211 -18.50 -39.32 -1.40
C ALA A 211 -19.81 -39.59 -2.17
N TYR A 212 -19.87 -40.68 -2.96
CA TYR A 212 -21.06 -41.04 -3.75
C TYR A 212 -22.31 -41.21 -2.87
N GLU A 213 -23.37 -40.50 -3.26
CA GLU A 213 -24.69 -40.62 -2.66
C GLU A 213 -25.70 -40.88 -3.78
N LYS A 214 -26.36 -42.04 -3.76
CA LYS A 214 -27.35 -42.39 -4.77
C LYS A 214 -28.55 -41.42 -4.72
N MET A 215 -29.00 -40.97 -5.89
CA MET A 215 -30.24 -40.19 -6.05
C MET A 215 -31.47 -40.87 -5.45
#